data_AF-A0A0L0GEH7-F1
#
_entry.id   AF-A0A0L0GEH7-F1
#
_cell.length_a   1.000
_cell.length_b   1.000
_cell.length_c   1.000
_cell.angle_alpha   90.00
_cell.angle_beta   90.00
_cell.angle_gamma   90.00
#
_symmetry.space_group_name_H-M   'P 1'
#
loop_
_entity.id
_entity.type
_entity.pdbx_description
1 polymer ?
#
loop_
_entity_poly.entity_id
_entity_poly.type
_entity_poly.pdbx_seq_one_letter_code
_entity_poly.pdbx_strand_id
1 'polypeptide(L)'
;MHGVELGKKRLPMSSVVLLTVLVCSFFCTPLLLMQMYRADGQGLSGLNMAAYNSSGASINSASDASSISDVGASGVKRNMPMIRWREDTHCGVNYPLEDGSPAECNPQSKKRCCNKWGYCQLCS
;
A
#
# COMPACT_ATOMS: atom_id res chain seq x y z
N MET A 1 25.34 55.27 17.96
CA MET A 1 26.25 55.52 16.82
C MET A 1 27.53 54.74 17.06
N HIS A 2 28.21 54.31 15.99
CA HIS A 2 29.15 53.16 15.85
C HIS A 2 28.38 51.86 15.55
N GLY A 3 28.24 51.36 14.33
CA GLY A 3 29.07 51.49 13.13
C GLY A 3 29.67 50.13 12.82
N VAL A 4 28.87 49.18 12.33
CA VAL A 4 29.40 47.90 11.80
C VAL A 4 29.61 48.09 10.30
N GLU A 5 30.79 48.61 9.94
CA GLU A 5 31.31 48.63 8.58
C GLU A 5 31.64 47.18 8.17
N LEU A 6 30.62 46.43 7.71
CA LEU A 6 30.84 45.20 6.97
C LEU A 6 31.20 45.59 5.54
N GLY A 7 32.49 45.86 5.36
CA GLY A 7 33.09 46.18 4.08
C GLY A 7 32.65 45.18 3.00
N LYS A 8 31.81 45.66 2.08
CA LYS A 8 31.46 44.96 0.83
C LYS A 8 32.70 44.89 -0.03
N LYS A 9 33.59 43.94 0.27
CA LYS A 9 34.64 43.54 -0.65
C LYS A 9 33.92 42.98 -1.89
N ARG A 10 34.02 43.70 -3.02
CA ARG A 10 33.61 43.18 -4.33
C ARG A 10 34.33 41.86 -4.53
N LEU A 11 33.59 40.76 -4.39
CA LEU A 11 34.10 39.45 -4.73
C LEU A 11 34.38 39.44 -6.24
N PRO A 12 35.52 38.90 -6.68
CA PRO A 12 35.84 38.81 -8.10
C PRO A 12 34.75 37.99 -8.79
N MET A 13 34.42 38.35 -10.03
CA MET A 13 33.35 37.70 -10.83
C MET A 13 33.47 36.16 -10.81
N SER A 14 34.69 35.62 -10.75
CA SER A 14 34.97 34.18 -10.65
C SER A 14 34.43 33.52 -9.38
N SER A 15 34.45 34.21 -8.24
CA SER A 15 33.89 33.70 -6.97
C SER A 15 32.38 33.69 -6.98
N VAL A 16 31.74 34.63 -7.66
CA VAL A 16 30.27 34.67 -7.84
C VAL A 16 29.83 33.52 -8.73
N VAL A 17 30.54 33.27 -9.84
CA VAL A 17 30.29 32.13 -10.73
C VAL A 17 30.43 30.80 -9.97
N LEU A 18 31.49 30.64 -9.17
CA LEU A 18 31.70 29.43 -8.37
C LEU A 18 30.55 29.22 -7.35
N LEU A 19 30.12 30.28 -6.67
CA LEU A 19 29.00 30.20 -5.73
C LEU A 19 27.70 29.80 -6.44
N THR A 20 27.42 30.38 -7.61
CA THR A 20 26.22 30.04 -8.39
C THR A 20 26.24 28.59 -8.88
N VAL A 21 27.40 28.07 -9.31
CA VAL A 21 27.54 26.68 -9.75
C VAL A 21 27.34 25.71 -8.58
N LEU A 22 27.89 26.02 -7.39
CA LEU A 22 27.71 25.19 -6.19
C LEU A 22 26.25 25.15 -5.72
N VAL A 23 25.57 26.31 -5.68
CA VAL A 23 24.15 26.38 -5.32
C VAL A 23 23.28 25.63 -6.35
N CYS A 24 23.49 25.84 -7.65
CA CYS A 24 22.79 25.06 -8.67
C CYS A 24 23.03 23.55 -8.53
N SER A 25 24.25 23.12 -8.20
CA SER A 25 24.56 21.69 -8.06
C SER A 25 23.90 21.06 -6.84
N PHE A 26 23.84 21.77 -5.70
CA PHE A 26 23.17 21.31 -4.48
C PHE A 26 21.65 21.27 -4.58
N PHE A 27 21.05 22.22 -5.31
CA PHE A 27 19.58 22.27 -5.49
C PHE A 27 19.09 21.48 -6.71
N CYS A 28 19.95 21.16 -7.69
CA CYS A 28 19.59 20.35 -8.86
C CYS A 28 19.83 18.84 -8.66
N THR A 29 20.67 18.42 -7.69
CA THR A 29 20.88 17.01 -7.35
C THR A 29 19.71 16.29 -6.63
N PRO A 30 18.85 16.91 -5.80
CA PRO A 30 17.73 16.19 -5.19
C PRO A 30 16.63 15.80 -6.19
N LEU A 31 16.56 16.45 -7.37
CA LEU A 31 15.56 16.10 -8.38
C LEU A 31 15.94 14.85 -9.18
N LEU A 32 17.23 14.57 -9.36
CA LEU A 32 17.69 13.37 -10.05
C LEU A 32 17.70 12.13 -9.15
N LEU A 33 17.84 12.30 -7.83
CA LEU A 33 17.83 11.17 -6.87
C LEU A 33 16.40 10.65 -6.59
N MET A 34 15.37 11.49 -6.74
CA MET A 34 13.96 11.06 -6.63
C MET A 34 13.44 10.30 -7.87
N GLN A 35 14.19 10.28 -8.98
CA GLN A 35 13.89 9.46 -10.16
C GLN A 35 14.42 8.02 -10.03
N MET A 36 15.30 7.74 -9.07
CA MET A 36 15.87 6.39 -8.88
C MET A 36 15.09 5.52 -7.88
N TYR A 37 14.08 6.06 -7.19
CA TYR A 37 13.21 5.27 -6.29
C TYR A 37 12.00 4.61 -6.99
N ARG A 38 12.05 4.49 -8.33
CA ARG A 38 11.18 3.57 -9.08
C ARG A 38 12.03 2.62 -9.90
N ALA A 39 12.53 1.59 -9.23
CA ALA A 39 12.91 0.35 -9.90
C ALA A 39 11.67 -0.56 -9.86
N ASP A 40 10.82 -0.41 -10.89
CA ASP A 40 9.79 -1.38 -11.23
C ASP A 40 10.46 -2.74 -11.51
N GLY A 41 10.21 -3.71 -10.64
CA GLY A 41 10.55 -5.10 -10.86
C GLY A 41 9.63 -5.71 -11.91
N GLN A 42 10.04 -5.67 -13.18
CA GLN A 42 9.48 -6.55 -14.22
C GLN A 42 10.62 -7.13 -15.07
N GLY A 43 11.26 -8.17 -14.53
CA GLY A 43 12.10 -9.09 -15.30
C GLY A 43 11.26 -10.24 -15.85
N LEU A 44 11.15 -10.30 -17.19
CA LEU A 44 11.03 -11.52 -18.00
C LEU A 44 9.91 -12.53 -17.64
N SER A 45 8.66 -12.16 -17.87
CA SER A 45 7.55 -13.08 -18.12
C SER A 45 7.68 -13.69 -19.53
N GLY A 46 8.54 -14.71 -19.65
CA GLY A 46 8.90 -15.35 -20.91
C GLY A 46 8.79 -16.86 -20.92
N LEU A 47 7.91 -17.47 -20.12
CA LEU A 47 7.40 -18.84 -20.32
C LEU A 47 5.96 -18.91 -19.80
N ASN A 48 5.01 -18.94 -20.73
CA ASN A 48 3.57 -19.00 -20.46
C ASN A 48 3.17 -20.44 -20.15
N MET A 49 3.29 -20.86 -18.89
CA MET A 49 2.72 -22.13 -18.43
C MET A 49 1.24 -21.87 -18.12
N ALA A 50 0.37 -22.04 -19.12
CA ALA A 50 -1.07 -21.95 -18.92
C ALA A 50 -1.51 -23.03 -17.90
N ALA A 51 -1.85 -22.60 -16.69
CA ALA A 51 -2.58 -23.44 -15.76
C ALA A 51 -3.99 -23.65 -16.32
N TYR A 52 -4.30 -24.89 -16.69
CA TYR A 52 -5.63 -25.32 -17.11
C TYR A 52 -6.32 -25.96 -15.91
N ASN A 53 -7.59 -25.63 -15.67
CA ASN A 53 -8.41 -26.45 -14.78
C ASN A 53 -8.79 -27.77 -15.51
N SER A 54 -9.28 -28.78 -14.81
CA SER A 54 -9.74 -30.08 -15.37
C SER A 54 -10.85 -29.97 -16.43
N SER A 55 -11.32 -28.76 -16.73
CA SER A 55 -12.25 -28.41 -17.82
C SER A 55 -11.57 -27.75 -19.03
N GLY A 56 -10.24 -27.62 -19.04
CA GLY A 56 -9.46 -27.04 -20.15
C GLY A 56 -9.49 -25.51 -20.28
N ALA A 57 -10.05 -24.80 -19.30
CA ALA A 57 -10.08 -23.34 -19.28
C ALA A 57 -8.80 -22.76 -18.64
N SER A 58 -8.20 -21.75 -19.30
CA SER A 58 -7.04 -21.01 -18.77
C SER A 58 -7.45 -20.18 -17.55
N ILE A 59 -6.81 -20.44 -16.40
CA ILE A 59 -7.02 -19.65 -15.19
C ILE A 59 -5.98 -18.53 -15.09
N ASN A 60 -6.42 -17.26 -15.18
CA ASN A 60 -5.62 -16.11 -14.78
C ASN A 60 -5.80 -15.88 -13.27
N SER A 61 -5.28 -16.78 -12.44
CA SER A 61 -5.47 -16.71 -10.99
C SER A 61 -4.48 -15.75 -10.33
N ALA A 62 -4.83 -14.47 -10.31
CA ALA A 62 -4.49 -13.58 -9.20
C ALA A 62 -5.48 -13.84 -8.06
N SER A 63 -5.33 -14.97 -7.39
CA SER A 63 -6.05 -15.27 -6.15
C SER A 63 -5.31 -16.41 -5.47
N ASP A 64 -4.39 -16.05 -4.56
CA ASP A 64 -4.02 -16.83 -3.35
C ASP A 64 -2.85 -16.11 -2.64
N ALA A 65 -3.15 -14.98 -2.00
CA ALA A 65 -2.32 -14.44 -0.93
C ALA A 65 -3.20 -14.26 0.30
N SER A 66 -3.42 -15.34 1.05
CA SER A 66 -3.81 -15.39 2.47
C SER A 66 -3.96 -16.89 2.79
N SER A 67 -3.10 -17.55 3.56
CA SER A 67 -2.86 -17.22 4.97
C SER A 67 -1.70 -18.07 5.51
N ILE A 68 -0.48 -17.57 5.48
CA ILE A 68 0.56 -17.98 6.45
C ILE A 68 1.38 -16.73 6.79
N SER A 69 1.13 -16.15 7.96
CA SER A 69 2.07 -15.26 8.62
C SER A 69 2.28 -15.79 10.04
N ASP A 70 3.35 -16.56 10.19
CA ASP A 70 3.88 -17.03 11.45
C ASP A 70 4.51 -15.88 12.28
N VAL A 71 4.51 -16.10 13.60
CA VAL A 71 5.38 -15.54 14.67
C VAL A 71 5.13 -14.13 15.22
N GLY A 72 4.43 -14.10 16.37
CA GLY A 72 5.06 -13.65 17.62
C GLY A 72 4.96 -12.18 18.03
N ALA A 73 3.80 -11.77 18.54
CA ALA A 73 3.74 -11.02 19.80
C ALA A 73 2.35 -11.17 20.43
N SER A 74 2.25 -12.08 21.40
CA SER A 74 1.19 -12.20 22.41
C SER A 74 -0.24 -12.45 21.91
N GLY A 75 -0.82 -13.57 22.33
CA GLY A 75 -2.27 -13.63 22.52
C GLY A 75 -2.92 -14.91 22.04
N VAL A 76 -3.05 -15.85 22.98
CA VAL A 76 -4.27 -16.66 23.16
C VAL A 76 -4.83 -17.32 21.89
N LYS A 77 -4.45 -18.58 21.66
CA LYS A 77 -5.33 -19.54 20.96
C LYS A 77 -6.57 -19.74 21.84
N ARG A 78 -7.62 -18.95 21.63
CA ARG A 78 -8.96 -19.39 22.02
C ARG A 78 -9.72 -19.72 20.76
N ASN A 79 -10.05 -21.00 20.68
CA ASN A 79 -11.07 -21.59 19.84
C ASN A 79 -12.43 -20.98 20.22
N MET A 80 -12.58 -19.68 19.98
CA MET A 80 -13.87 -19.03 19.82
C MET A 80 -14.28 -19.37 18.39
N PRO A 81 -15.51 -19.82 18.12
CA PRO A 81 -15.99 -19.78 16.75
C PRO A 81 -15.76 -18.35 16.27
N MET A 82 -14.82 -18.16 15.33
CA MET A 82 -14.59 -16.86 14.72
C MET A 82 -15.85 -16.58 13.91
N ILE A 83 -16.85 -16.02 14.59
CA ILE A 83 -18.05 -15.51 13.97
C ILE A 83 -17.56 -14.36 13.09
N ARG A 84 -17.54 -14.59 11.78
CA ARG A 84 -17.10 -13.58 10.82
C ARG A 84 -18.21 -12.62 10.44
N TRP A 85 -19.41 -12.77 10.98
CA TRP A 85 -20.58 -11.99 10.62
C TRP A 85 -21.20 -11.32 11.84
N ARG A 86 -21.76 -10.13 11.65
CA ARG A 86 -22.40 -9.38 12.74
C ARG A 86 -23.90 -9.70 12.80
N GLU A 87 -24.47 -9.68 14.00
CA GLU A 87 -25.91 -9.91 14.21
C GLU A 87 -26.78 -8.78 13.66
N ASP A 88 -26.23 -7.57 13.55
CA ASP A 88 -26.88 -6.39 13.00
C ASP A 88 -26.93 -6.39 11.46
N THR A 89 -26.50 -7.48 10.81
CA THR A 89 -26.50 -7.69 9.36
C THR A 89 -25.62 -6.73 8.55
N HIS A 90 -24.73 -6.00 9.20
CA HIS A 90 -23.76 -5.17 8.51
C HIS A 90 -22.52 -5.98 8.08
N CYS A 91 -21.91 -5.56 6.99
CA CYS A 91 -20.74 -6.19 6.38
C CYS A 91 -19.80 -5.16 5.74
N GLY A 92 -18.55 -5.57 5.51
CA GLY A 92 -17.50 -4.77 4.89
C GLY A 92 -16.60 -4.04 5.90
N VAL A 93 -15.62 -3.32 5.36
CA VAL A 93 -14.56 -2.65 6.13
C VAL A 93 -15.06 -1.52 7.03
N ASN A 94 -16.21 -0.92 6.72
CA ASN A 94 -16.81 0.15 7.52
C ASN A 94 -17.50 -0.38 8.79
N TYR A 95 -17.73 -1.70 8.84
CA TYR A 95 -18.41 -2.37 9.94
C TYR A 95 -17.54 -3.51 10.45
N PRO A 96 -16.37 -3.22 11.03
CA PRO A 96 -15.43 -4.26 11.46
C PRO A 96 -15.96 -5.06 12.66
N LEU A 97 -15.39 -6.25 12.83
CA LEU A 97 -15.53 -7.09 14.00
C LEU A 97 -14.67 -6.58 15.17
N GLU A 98 -14.80 -7.20 16.34
CA GLU A 98 -14.03 -6.84 17.54
C GLU A 98 -12.51 -6.98 17.36
N ASP A 99 -12.08 -7.85 16.44
CA ASP A 99 -10.68 -8.05 16.07
C ASP A 99 -10.18 -7.07 15.00
N GLY A 100 -11.04 -6.16 14.53
CA GLY A 100 -10.74 -5.18 13.48
C GLY A 100 -10.82 -5.73 12.06
N SER A 101 -11.12 -7.02 11.86
CA SER A 101 -11.33 -7.59 10.53
C SER A 101 -12.67 -7.11 9.94
N PRO A 102 -12.82 -7.01 8.60
CA PRO A 102 -14.09 -6.61 7.99
C PRO A 102 -15.18 -7.65 8.24
N ALA A 103 -16.39 -7.22 8.59
CA ALA A 103 -17.49 -8.16 8.77
C ALA A 103 -17.93 -8.79 7.45
N GLU A 104 -18.15 -10.09 7.46
CA GLU A 104 -18.71 -10.88 6.38
C GLU A 104 -20.21 -11.12 6.61
N CYS A 105 -20.90 -11.63 5.59
CA CYS A 105 -22.27 -12.10 5.75
C CYS A 105 -22.29 -13.60 6.08
N ASN A 106 -23.23 -14.01 6.94
CA ASN A 106 -23.36 -15.41 7.33
C ASN A 106 -23.60 -16.29 6.09
N PRO A 107 -22.68 -17.24 5.77
CA PRO A 107 -22.80 -18.07 4.58
C PRO A 107 -23.97 -19.06 4.64
N GLN A 108 -24.45 -19.38 5.85
CA GLN A 108 -25.61 -20.25 6.08
C GLN A 108 -26.95 -19.47 5.99
N SER A 109 -26.90 -18.14 6.00
CA SER A 109 -28.10 -17.32 5.80
C SER A 109 -28.47 -17.26 4.33
N LYS A 110 -29.76 -17.08 4.03
CA LYS A 110 -30.20 -16.70 2.67
C LYS A 110 -29.52 -15.40 2.22
N LYS A 111 -29.28 -14.49 3.17
CA LYS A 111 -28.63 -13.19 2.96
C LYS A 111 -27.11 -13.30 3.10
N ARG A 112 -26.46 -13.98 2.16
CA ARG A 112 -25.01 -14.27 2.19
C ARG A 112 -24.14 -13.28 1.42
N CYS A 113 -24.73 -12.30 0.73
CA CYS A 113 -23.99 -11.32 -0.07
C CYS A 113 -23.95 -9.96 0.61
N CYS A 114 -22.76 -9.36 0.68
CA CYS A 114 -22.59 -7.98 1.11
C CYS A 114 -22.87 -7.03 -0.05
N ASN A 115 -23.76 -6.06 0.14
CA ASN A 115 -23.99 -5.01 -0.85
C ASN A 115 -23.03 -3.83 -0.66
N LYS A 116 -23.02 -2.90 -1.62
CA LYS A 116 -22.15 -1.71 -1.59
C LYS A 116 -22.41 -0.77 -0.40
N TRP A 117 -23.55 -0.90 0.25
CA TRP A 117 -23.94 -0.09 1.41
C TRP A 117 -23.55 -0.75 2.74
N GLY A 118 -22.93 -1.92 2.70
CA GLY A 118 -22.50 -2.65 3.89
C GLY A 118 -23.62 -3.40 4.59
N TYR A 119 -24.62 -3.90 3.85
CA TYR A 119 -25.69 -4.75 4.37
C TYR A 119 -25.71 -6.12 3.71
N CYS A 120 -26.03 -7.13 4.50
CA CYS A 120 -26.25 -8.49 4.03
C CYS A 120 -27.62 -8.64 3.34
N GLN A 121 -27.59 -9.13 2.10
CA GLN A 121 -28.76 -9.35 1.25
C GLN A 121 -28.68 -10.67 0.49
N LEU A 122 -29.75 -11.02 -0.22
CA LEU A 122 -29.73 -12.12 -1.18
C LEU A 122 -28.70 -11.83 -2.27
N CYS A 123 -27.95 -12.84 -2.68
CA CYS A 123 -27.16 -12.78 -3.90
C CYS A 123 -28.13 -12.87 -5.08
N SER A 124 -28.21 -11.83 -5.89
CA SER A 124 -29.00 -11.81 -7.13
C SER A 124 -28.10 -11.45 -8.31
#